data_AF-A0A7W0Q4V1-F1
#
_entry.id   AF-A0A7W0Q4V1-F1
#
_cell.length_a   1.000
_cell.length_b   1.000
_cell.length_c   1.000
_cell.angle_alpha   90.00
_cell.angle_beta   90.00
_cell.angle_gamma   90.00
#
_symmetry.space_group_name_H-M   'P 1'
#
loop_
_entity.id
_entity.type
_entity.pdbx_description
1 polymer ?
#
loop_
_entity_poly.entity_id
_entity_poly.type
_entity_poly.pdbx_seq_one_letter_code
_entity_poly.pdbx_strand_id
1 'polypeptide(L)'
;MRDVPRLYVTLCVLVGAAVLHLGHSGHASAQATMAVEGEVIAATSRWTSDGSRIVTEATVRTPDGDVTVSQLGGSVDGLAMRTFPGPAIMMPGMRVAVTAHPALDLAQRTHVVVDGVRVLAEAPGFVRTGPTASGKYLYWESGCVYVTVDAEGTKEIAGENEFPIVDSAIAAWNDGTRGCSYMNLVRDPKLESLEVGRDNVNLIKFRDLSWCRPAIGDDPARCYSPFAAGLTTAVFVDDSSSKRDGAIVDADIELNGVDFAISAGGQTLGTADCKSDLANTLTHELGHLLGLEHPCRAAGDPPRTDGAGNTVPSCGSANDPVILEATMFNFQECGETKKATLSADDTAAICAIYPTDDDPGTCDRVTDEAGCCSASEEPPFPALALTGLTFAVLAMRRRSRKNSARG
;
A
#
# COMPACT_ATOMS: atom_id res chain seq x y z
N MET A 1 4.37 38.05 -60.29
CA MET A 1 3.15 38.88 -60.15
C MET A 1 2.78 38.94 -58.67
N ARG A 2 2.88 40.15 -58.07
CA ARG A 2 2.33 40.61 -56.77
C ARG A 2 2.90 39.89 -55.53
N ASP A 3 3.70 40.46 -54.62
CA ASP A 3 3.94 41.82 -54.12
C ASP A 3 2.83 42.47 -53.25
N VAL A 4 3.12 42.47 -51.93
CA VAL A 4 2.81 43.41 -50.79
C VAL A 4 1.36 43.67 -50.33
N PRO A 5 1.07 44.31 -49.14
CA PRO A 5 1.76 44.47 -47.84
C PRO A 5 0.86 44.30 -46.56
N ARG A 6 1.51 44.41 -45.38
CA ARG A 6 0.98 44.77 -44.04
C ARG A 6 0.16 46.08 -44.04
N LEU A 7 -0.82 46.21 -43.12
CA LEU A 7 -1.22 47.51 -42.56
C LEU A 7 -1.63 47.42 -41.08
N TYR A 8 -0.96 48.22 -40.25
CA TYR A 8 -1.37 48.70 -38.93
C TYR A 8 -2.44 49.78 -39.11
N VAL A 9 -3.48 49.85 -38.26
CA VAL A 9 -4.20 51.09 -37.96
C VAL A 9 -4.57 51.17 -36.48
N THR A 10 -4.25 52.32 -35.92
CA THR A 10 -4.37 52.79 -34.54
C THR A 10 -5.70 53.56 -34.34
N LEU A 11 -6.31 53.33 -33.17
CA LEU A 11 -7.10 54.24 -32.32
C LEU A 11 -8.27 55.08 -32.91
N CYS A 12 -9.44 54.96 -32.30
CA CYS A 12 -10.26 56.15 -32.03
C CYS A 12 -11.07 56.00 -30.73
N VAL A 13 -10.89 56.99 -29.86
CA VAL A 13 -11.51 57.21 -28.56
C VAL A 13 -12.93 57.73 -28.77
N LEU A 14 -13.90 57.22 -28.02
CA LEU A 14 -15.18 57.90 -27.80
C LEU A 14 -15.52 57.92 -26.31
N VAL A 15 -15.41 59.13 -25.76
CA VAL A 15 -15.88 59.57 -24.45
C VAL A 15 -17.41 59.65 -24.50
N GLY A 16 -18.09 58.99 -23.56
CA GLY A 16 -19.52 59.14 -23.33
C GLY A 16 -19.80 59.11 -21.83
N ALA A 17 -19.92 60.28 -21.22
CA ALA A 17 -20.43 60.46 -19.87
C ALA A 17 -21.94 60.68 -19.93
N ALA A 18 -22.73 59.93 -19.16
CA ALA A 18 -24.05 60.37 -18.71
C ALA A 18 -24.63 59.50 -17.56
N VAL A 19 -24.77 60.19 -16.42
CA VAL A 19 -25.91 60.16 -15.48
C VAL A 19 -25.98 59.03 -14.45
N LEU A 20 -25.78 59.46 -13.20
CA LEU A 20 -26.11 58.79 -11.95
C LEU A 20 -27.58 58.37 -11.87
N HIS A 21 -27.81 57.13 -11.48
CA HIS A 21 -29.00 56.74 -10.71
C HIS A 21 -28.55 56.15 -9.38
N LEU A 22 -28.84 56.89 -8.32
CA LEU A 22 -28.76 56.44 -6.93
C LEU A 22 -29.84 55.37 -6.70
N GLY A 23 -29.42 54.12 -6.50
CA GLY A 23 -30.30 53.01 -6.17
C GLY A 23 -29.60 52.03 -5.24
N HIS A 24 -29.81 52.21 -3.94
CA HIS A 24 -29.69 51.25 -2.84
C HIS A 24 -28.58 50.18 -2.93
N SER A 25 -27.50 50.49 -2.22
CA SER A 25 -26.42 49.61 -1.79
C SER A 25 -26.92 48.39 -1.01
N GLY A 26 -26.79 47.21 -1.62
CA GLY A 26 -26.58 45.93 -0.94
C GLY A 26 -25.26 45.35 -1.42
N HIS A 27 -24.15 45.71 -0.78
CA HIS A 27 -22.86 45.09 -1.07
C HIS A 27 -22.85 43.68 -0.48
N ALA A 28 -23.14 42.67 -1.31
CA ALA A 28 -22.56 41.35 -1.10
C ALA A 28 -21.05 41.51 -1.32
N SER A 29 -20.26 41.41 -0.24
CA SER A 29 -18.81 41.30 -0.35
C SER A 29 -18.52 40.07 -1.21
N ALA A 30 -17.92 40.26 -2.39
CA ALA A 30 -17.39 39.16 -3.16
C ALA A 30 -16.33 38.47 -2.29
N GLN A 31 -16.59 37.24 -1.84
CA GLN A 31 -15.60 36.44 -1.14
C GLN A 31 -14.41 36.23 -2.07
N ALA A 32 -13.21 36.49 -1.57
CA ALA A 32 -11.99 36.35 -2.35
C ALA A 32 -11.82 34.87 -2.72
N THR A 33 -12.01 34.55 -4.00
CA THR A 33 -11.77 33.22 -4.54
C THR A 33 -10.27 33.00 -4.65
N MET A 34 -9.79 31.85 -4.20
CA MET A 34 -8.41 31.42 -4.33
C MET A 34 -8.30 30.27 -5.34
N ALA A 35 -7.14 30.20 -5.99
CA ALA A 35 -6.76 29.11 -6.86
C ALA A 35 -5.64 28.31 -6.20
N VAL A 36 -5.83 27.01 -6.07
CA VAL A 36 -4.86 26.08 -5.51
C VAL A 36 -4.55 25.06 -6.59
N GLU A 37 -3.31 24.99 -7.06
CA GLU A 37 -2.87 24.00 -8.03
C GLU A 37 -1.77 23.15 -7.40
N GLY A 38 -1.91 21.84 -7.49
CA GLY A 38 -1.00 20.92 -6.83
C GLY A 38 -1.43 19.47 -6.87
N GLU A 39 -0.70 18.65 -6.12
CA GLU A 39 -0.98 17.23 -5.94
C GLU A 39 -1.79 17.03 -4.66
N VAL A 40 -2.87 16.25 -4.71
CA VAL A 40 -3.59 15.84 -3.51
C VAL A 40 -2.74 14.79 -2.79
N ILE A 41 -2.24 15.09 -1.59
CA ILE A 41 -1.35 14.20 -0.83
C ILE A 41 -2.06 13.45 0.30
N ALA A 42 -3.26 13.89 0.67
CA ALA A 42 -4.12 13.22 1.65
C ALA A 42 -5.58 13.63 1.40
N ALA A 43 -6.52 12.72 1.65
CA ALA A 43 -7.94 13.04 1.68
C ALA A 43 -8.66 12.13 2.69
N THR A 44 -9.43 12.73 3.60
CA THR A 44 -10.17 11.99 4.63
C THR A 44 -11.62 12.46 4.64
N SER A 45 -12.55 11.50 4.59
CA SER A 45 -13.98 11.78 4.63
C SER A 45 -14.55 11.50 6.01
N ARG A 46 -15.50 12.33 6.45
CA ARG A 46 -16.21 12.14 7.72
C ARG A 46 -17.65 12.60 7.63
N TRP A 47 -18.49 12.10 8.52
CA TRP A 47 -19.79 12.72 8.79
C TRP A 47 -19.61 14.10 9.42
N THR A 48 -20.51 15.00 9.06
CA THR A 48 -20.79 16.22 9.82
C THR A 48 -21.36 15.86 11.20
N SER A 49 -21.18 16.74 12.19
CA SER A 49 -21.56 16.45 13.58
C SER A 49 -23.05 16.15 13.78
N ASP A 50 -23.90 16.63 12.86
CA ASP A 50 -25.34 16.35 12.85
C ASP A 50 -25.72 15.13 12.00
N GLY A 51 -24.72 14.43 11.43
CA GLY A 51 -24.89 13.25 10.58
C GLY A 51 -25.56 13.54 9.23
N SER A 52 -25.73 14.80 8.83
CA SER A 52 -26.54 15.15 7.65
C SER A 52 -25.79 15.02 6.32
N ARG A 53 -24.45 15.12 6.37
CA ARG A 53 -23.57 15.24 5.19
C ARG A 53 -22.23 14.55 5.43
N ILE A 54 -21.65 14.01 4.36
CA ILE A 54 -20.23 13.61 4.30
C ILE A 54 -19.42 14.79 3.76
N VAL A 55 -18.27 15.07 4.38
CA VAL A 55 -17.31 16.09 3.93
C VAL A 55 -15.94 15.43 3.84
N THR A 56 -15.23 15.69 2.74
CA THR A 56 -13.84 15.30 2.52
C THR A 56 -12.92 16.49 2.78
N GLU A 57 -11.97 16.35 3.69
CA GLU A 57 -10.83 17.26 3.83
C GLU A 57 -9.68 16.71 2.99
N ALA A 58 -9.22 17.48 1.99
CA ALA A 58 -8.12 17.10 1.12
C ALA A 58 -6.94 18.07 1.29
N THR A 59 -5.73 17.55 1.45
CA THR A 59 -4.51 18.37 1.49
C THR A 59 -3.85 18.38 0.12
N VAL A 60 -3.72 19.56 -0.46
CA VAL A 60 -3.08 19.79 -1.76
C VAL A 60 -1.69 20.37 -1.54
N ARG A 61 -0.65 19.65 -1.97
CA ARG A 61 0.73 20.12 -1.95
C ARG A 61 0.97 21.08 -3.10
N THR A 62 1.31 22.32 -2.78
CA THR A 62 1.63 23.37 -3.75
C THR A 62 3.10 23.80 -3.63
N PRO A 63 3.65 24.52 -4.61
CA PRO A 63 5.01 25.07 -4.51
C PRO A 63 5.24 26.00 -3.31
N ASP A 64 4.17 26.64 -2.83
CA ASP A 64 4.21 27.61 -1.73
C ASP A 64 3.86 26.99 -0.37
N GLY A 65 3.60 25.68 -0.33
CA GLY A 65 3.24 24.91 0.86
C GLY A 65 1.95 24.09 0.70
N ASP A 66 1.66 23.26 1.69
CA ASP A 66 0.47 22.40 1.71
C ASP A 66 -0.77 23.22 2.09
N VAL A 67 -1.88 23.02 1.37
CA VAL A 67 -3.17 23.69 1.60
C VAL A 67 -4.26 22.64 1.81
N THR A 68 -4.92 22.65 2.96
CA THR A 68 -6.09 21.79 3.21
C THR A 68 -7.37 22.48 2.77
N VAL A 69 -8.17 21.77 1.97
CA VAL A 69 -9.45 22.21 1.43
C VAL A 69 -10.58 21.25 1.80
N SER A 70 -11.72 21.79 2.18
CA SER A 70 -12.93 21.06 2.54
C SER A 70 -13.87 20.97 1.34
N GLN A 71 -14.30 19.76 1.02
CA GLN A 71 -15.21 19.45 -0.09
C GLN A 71 -16.45 18.71 0.40
N LEU A 72 -17.64 19.11 -0.05
CA LEU A 72 -18.86 18.36 0.20
C LEU A 72 -18.89 17.06 -0.61
N GLY A 73 -19.19 15.94 0.06
CA GLY A 73 -19.18 14.60 -0.51
C GLY A 73 -18.04 13.75 0.03
N GLY A 74 -17.82 12.59 -0.57
CA GLY A 74 -16.84 11.60 -0.12
C GLY A 74 -17.48 10.26 0.21
N SER A 75 -16.69 9.38 0.84
CA SER A 75 -17.14 8.05 1.27
C SER A 75 -16.68 7.80 2.70
N VAL A 76 -17.60 7.42 3.60
CA VAL A 76 -17.31 7.07 5.00
C VAL A 76 -18.35 6.05 5.47
N ASP A 77 -17.97 5.09 6.32
CA ASP A 77 -18.84 4.02 6.84
C ASP A 77 -19.53 3.19 5.74
N GLY A 78 -18.86 2.98 4.60
CA GLY A 78 -19.41 2.26 3.44
C GLY A 78 -20.51 3.01 2.68
N LEU A 79 -20.76 4.29 3.01
CA LEU A 79 -21.74 5.14 2.34
C LEU A 79 -21.02 6.26 1.57
N ALA A 80 -21.51 6.58 0.38
CA ALA A 80 -20.95 7.64 -0.47
C ALA A 80 -21.95 8.78 -0.67
N MET A 81 -21.46 10.01 -0.68
CA MET A 81 -22.22 11.22 -0.99
C MET A 81 -21.56 11.97 -2.15
N ARG A 82 -22.36 12.34 -3.14
CA ARG A 82 -21.93 13.14 -4.29
C ARG A 82 -23.01 14.15 -4.66
N THR A 83 -22.57 15.35 -5.03
CA THR A 83 -23.47 16.42 -5.53
C THR A 83 -23.48 16.39 -7.05
N PHE A 84 -24.65 16.49 -7.68
CA PHE A 84 -24.80 16.51 -9.13
C PHE A 84 -25.67 17.71 -9.58
N PRO A 85 -25.18 18.61 -10.46
CA PRO A 85 -23.77 18.72 -10.87
C PRO A 85 -22.90 19.22 -9.70
N GLY A 86 -21.71 18.67 -9.55
CA GLY A 86 -20.78 19.04 -8.50
C GLY A 86 -19.33 18.74 -8.88
N PRO A 87 -18.35 19.34 -8.19
CA PRO A 87 -16.94 19.07 -8.43
C PRO A 87 -16.60 17.58 -8.18
N ALA A 88 -15.61 17.07 -8.92
CA ALA A 88 -15.08 15.72 -8.68
C ALA A 88 -14.50 15.60 -7.27
N ILE A 89 -14.76 14.49 -6.57
CA ILE A 89 -14.20 14.24 -5.24
C ILE A 89 -12.70 14.06 -5.36
N MET A 90 -11.92 14.86 -4.63
CA MET A 90 -10.47 14.78 -4.62
C MET A 90 -9.99 13.54 -3.88
N MET A 91 -9.03 12.84 -4.47
CA MET A 91 -8.40 11.64 -3.92
C MET A 91 -6.87 11.82 -3.93
N PRO A 92 -6.13 11.20 -3.00
CA PRO A 92 -4.67 11.23 -3.02
C PRO A 92 -4.10 10.79 -4.38
N GLY A 93 -3.01 11.40 -4.82
CA GLY A 93 -2.35 11.17 -6.11
C GLY A 93 -2.93 11.97 -7.27
N MET A 94 -4.12 12.58 -7.14
CA MET A 94 -4.66 13.44 -8.19
C MET A 94 -3.84 14.73 -8.33
N ARG A 95 -3.58 15.16 -9.57
CA ARG A 95 -3.16 16.55 -9.83
C ARG A 95 -4.37 17.39 -10.18
N VAL A 96 -4.58 18.45 -9.41
CA VAL A 96 -5.81 19.26 -9.48
C VAL A 96 -5.49 20.75 -9.57
N ALA A 97 -6.37 21.48 -10.26
CA ALA A 97 -6.54 22.92 -10.07
C ALA A 97 -7.89 23.14 -9.39
N VAL A 98 -7.84 23.60 -8.15
CA VAL A 98 -8.98 23.83 -7.27
C VAL A 98 -9.28 25.33 -7.22
N THR A 99 -10.54 25.68 -7.44
CA THR A 99 -11.07 26.99 -7.07
C THR A 99 -11.78 26.86 -5.74
N ALA A 100 -11.43 27.70 -4.77
CA ALA A 100 -11.96 27.64 -3.42
C ALA A 100 -12.17 29.04 -2.83
N HIS A 101 -12.84 29.13 -1.69
CA HIS A 101 -12.98 30.36 -0.93
C HIS A 101 -12.90 30.10 0.58
N PRO A 102 -12.46 31.09 1.38
CA PRO A 102 -12.54 30.99 2.83
C PRO A 102 -13.99 31.14 3.30
N ALA A 103 -14.44 30.25 4.17
CA ALA A 103 -15.74 30.30 4.83
C ALA A 103 -15.59 30.07 6.34
N LEU A 104 -16.52 30.60 7.13
CA LEU A 104 -16.58 30.37 8.57
C LEU A 104 -17.60 29.28 8.89
N ASP A 105 -17.24 28.36 9.78
CA ASP A 105 -18.23 27.48 10.40
C ASP A 105 -19.03 28.20 11.51
N LEU A 106 -20.00 27.50 12.10
CA LEU A 106 -20.84 28.06 13.18
C LEU A 106 -20.05 28.39 14.45
N ALA A 107 -18.85 27.81 14.64
CA ALA A 107 -17.94 28.11 15.72
C ALA A 107 -16.93 29.22 15.36
N GLN A 108 -17.13 29.92 14.23
CA GLN A 108 -16.26 30.98 13.72
C GLN A 108 -14.83 30.50 13.39
N ARG A 109 -14.65 29.22 13.05
CA ARG A 109 -13.38 28.72 12.50
C ARG A 109 -13.39 28.86 10.99
N THR A 110 -12.25 29.30 10.44
CA THR A 110 -12.06 29.44 9.00
C THR A 110 -11.75 28.08 8.38
N HIS A 111 -12.43 27.79 7.28
CA HIS A 111 -12.22 26.64 6.40
C HIS A 111 -12.01 27.14 4.97
N VAL A 112 -11.20 26.45 4.17
CA VAL A 112 -11.09 26.71 2.73
C VAL A 112 -12.03 25.75 2.01
N VAL A 113 -13.13 26.25 1.46
CA VAL A 113 -14.20 25.44 0.88
C VAL A 113 -14.08 25.41 -0.64
N VAL A 114 -14.20 24.21 -1.20
CA VAL A 114 -14.08 23.97 -2.64
C VAL A 114 -15.32 24.47 -3.40
N ASP A 115 -15.10 25.35 -4.37
CA ASP A 115 -16.11 25.79 -5.34
C ASP A 115 -16.09 24.95 -6.63
N GLY A 116 -14.90 24.47 -6.99
CA GLY A 116 -14.67 23.76 -8.24
C GLY A 116 -13.36 23.00 -8.23
N VAL A 117 -13.34 21.85 -8.88
CA VAL A 117 -12.14 21.02 -9.07
C VAL A 117 -12.02 20.74 -10.55
N ARG A 118 -10.89 21.17 -11.14
CA ARG A 118 -10.45 20.72 -12.45
C ARG A 118 -9.37 19.67 -12.24
N VAL A 119 -9.68 18.43 -12.57
CA VAL A 119 -8.69 17.35 -12.61
C VAL A 119 -7.75 17.62 -13.79
N LEU A 120 -6.45 17.79 -13.48
CA LEU A 120 -5.39 17.98 -14.47
C LEU A 120 -4.78 16.64 -14.87
N ALA A 121 -4.68 15.72 -13.90
CA ALA A 121 -4.43 14.31 -14.09
C ALA A 121 -5.15 13.53 -12.98
N GLU A 122 -5.77 12.41 -13.35
CA GLU A 122 -6.25 11.43 -12.38
C GLU A 122 -5.04 10.88 -11.60
N ALA A 123 -5.27 10.37 -10.39
CA ALA A 123 -4.26 9.51 -9.79
C ALA A 123 -4.03 8.34 -10.76
N PRO A 124 -2.78 8.03 -11.16
CA PRO A 124 -2.52 6.70 -11.68
C PRO A 124 -3.05 5.72 -10.65
N GLY A 125 -3.74 4.69 -11.12
CA GLY A 125 -4.06 3.62 -10.20
C GLY A 125 -2.75 2.86 -9.93
N PHE A 126 -2.41 2.72 -8.67
CA PHE A 126 -1.52 1.64 -8.28
C PHE A 126 -2.10 0.32 -8.77
N VAL A 127 -1.22 -0.63 -9.03
CA VAL A 127 -1.62 -1.96 -9.48
C VAL A 127 -1.45 -2.92 -8.32
N ARG A 128 -2.45 -3.78 -8.11
CA ARG A 128 -2.42 -4.81 -7.07
C ARG A 128 -2.17 -6.17 -7.68
N THR A 129 -1.46 -7.02 -6.95
CA THR A 129 -1.24 -8.41 -7.33
C THR A 129 -2.56 -9.18 -7.37
N GLY A 130 -2.72 -10.02 -8.39
CA GLY A 130 -3.95 -10.73 -8.71
C GLY A 130 -4.71 -10.07 -9.88
N PRO A 131 -6.05 -10.07 -9.88
CA PRO A 131 -6.89 -10.73 -8.89
C PRO A 131 -6.80 -12.27 -8.97
N THR A 132 -7.20 -12.95 -7.90
CA THR A 132 -7.55 -14.38 -7.87
C THR A 132 -8.60 -14.70 -8.93
N ALA A 133 -8.86 -15.99 -9.17
CA ALA A 133 -9.91 -16.41 -10.11
C ALA A 133 -11.30 -15.81 -9.78
N SER A 134 -11.55 -15.48 -8.50
CA SER A 134 -12.78 -14.84 -8.01
C SER A 134 -12.81 -13.32 -8.09
N GLY A 135 -11.73 -12.67 -8.55
CA GLY A 135 -11.65 -11.22 -8.61
C GLY A 135 -11.10 -10.55 -7.34
N LYS A 136 -10.46 -11.28 -6.41
CA LYS A 136 -9.88 -10.71 -5.18
C LYS A 136 -8.41 -10.38 -5.37
N TYR A 137 -8.00 -9.18 -4.98
CA TYR A 137 -6.58 -8.81 -4.99
C TYR A 137 -5.88 -9.27 -3.73
N LEU A 138 -4.57 -9.46 -3.82
CA LEU A 138 -3.80 -9.96 -2.69
C LEU A 138 -3.72 -8.94 -1.54
N TYR A 139 -3.73 -9.44 -0.31
CA TYR A 139 -3.64 -8.64 0.92
C TYR A 139 -3.13 -9.48 2.10
N TRP A 140 -2.58 -8.83 3.11
CA TRP A 140 -2.32 -9.44 4.41
C TRP A 140 -3.51 -9.27 5.37
N GLU A 141 -3.84 -10.33 6.11
CA GLU A 141 -4.96 -10.31 7.07
C GLU A 141 -4.62 -9.71 8.44
N SER A 142 -3.33 -9.53 8.73
CA SER A 142 -2.84 -8.99 10.00
C SER A 142 -2.53 -7.49 9.87
N GLY A 143 -2.50 -6.77 10.99
CA GLY A 143 -2.09 -5.37 11.04
C GLY A 143 -0.60 -5.17 10.75
N CYS A 144 0.16 -6.25 10.63
CA CYS A 144 1.57 -6.22 10.30
C CYS A 144 2.02 -7.44 9.52
N VAL A 145 3.21 -7.34 8.92
CA VAL A 145 3.91 -8.46 8.29
C VAL A 145 5.29 -8.58 8.90
N TYR A 146 5.57 -9.74 9.47
CA TYR A 146 6.90 -10.06 9.98
C TYR A 146 7.81 -10.43 8.82
N VAL A 147 9.00 -9.85 8.75
CA VAL A 147 10.00 -10.10 7.71
C VAL A 147 11.31 -10.54 8.34
N THR A 148 11.74 -11.75 7.99
CA THR A 148 12.99 -12.37 8.44
C THR A 148 14.08 -12.17 7.38
N VAL A 149 15.34 -12.04 7.78
CA VAL A 149 16.47 -12.03 6.83
C VAL A 149 17.34 -13.19 7.25
N ASP A 150 17.78 -13.93 6.25
CA ASP A 150 18.72 -15.03 6.42
C ASP A 150 20.00 -14.55 7.10
N ALA A 151 20.47 -15.30 8.11
CA ALA A 151 21.64 -14.90 8.89
C ALA A 151 22.95 -14.89 8.07
N GLU A 152 23.01 -15.57 6.91
CA GLU A 152 24.20 -15.54 6.05
C GLU A 152 24.45 -14.14 5.46
N GLY A 153 23.40 -13.32 5.29
CA GLY A 153 23.52 -11.99 4.71
C GLY A 153 24.09 -12.05 3.29
N THR A 154 24.86 -11.03 2.90
CA THR A 154 25.57 -11.02 1.60
C THR A 154 27.04 -10.66 1.78
N LYS A 155 27.91 -11.30 0.99
CA LYS A 155 29.34 -11.02 0.91
C LYS A 155 29.65 -9.85 -0.01
N GLU A 156 28.65 -9.38 -0.76
CA GLU A 156 28.74 -8.24 -1.67
C GLU A 156 28.83 -6.90 -0.91
N ILE A 157 28.36 -6.85 0.34
CA ILE A 157 28.48 -5.69 1.22
C ILE A 157 29.44 -6.03 2.36
N ALA A 158 30.35 -5.11 2.69
CA ALA A 158 31.36 -5.36 3.70
C ALA A 158 30.75 -5.46 5.11
N GLY A 159 31.11 -6.50 5.86
CA GLY A 159 30.72 -6.65 7.26
C GLY A 159 29.28 -7.13 7.41
N GLU A 160 28.49 -6.41 8.20
CA GLU A 160 27.04 -6.65 8.41
C GLU A 160 26.23 -5.39 8.04
N ASN A 161 26.74 -4.58 7.10
CA ASN A 161 26.13 -3.29 6.77
C ASN A 161 24.83 -3.41 5.96
N GLU A 162 24.52 -4.58 5.41
CA GLU A 162 23.27 -4.92 4.73
C GLU A 162 22.08 -4.92 5.68
N PHE A 163 22.24 -5.34 6.94
CA PHE A 163 21.11 -5.48 7.86
C PHE A 163 20.49 -4.14 8.27
N PRO A 164 21.26 -3.09 8.61
CA PRO A 164 20.70 -1.74 8.80
C PRO A 164 20.04 -1.17 7.54
N ILE A 165 20.46 -1.60 6.33
CA ILE A 165 19.82 -1.18 5.07
C ILE A 165 18.46 -1.88 4.91
N VAL A 166 18.36 -3.16 5.29
CA VAL A 166 17.06 -3.85 5.39
C VAL A 166 16.13 -3.10 6.33
N ASP A 167 16.61 -2.72 7.52
CA ASP A 167 15.82 -1.95 8.48
C ASP A 167 15.37 -0.60 7.89
N SER A 168 16.21 0.03 7.07
CA SER A 168 15.88 1.29 6.39
C SER A 168 14.81 1.11 5.30
N ALA A 169 14.86 0.01 4.52
CA ALA A 169 13.85 -0.30 3.52
C ALA A 169 12.48 -0.62 4.17
N ILE A 170 12.48 -1.32 5.30
CA ILE A 170 11.30 -1.54 6.13
C ILE A 170 10.75 -0.20 6.64
N ALA A 171 11.62 0.67 7.17
CA ALA A 171 11.24 1.98 7.66
C ALA A 171 10.66 2.88 6.56
N ALA A 172 11.15 2.79 5.31
CA ALA A 172 10.60 3.55 4.20
C ALA A 172 9.09 3.29 4.01
N TRP A 173 8.66 2.03 4.11
CA TRP A 173 7.24 1.67 4.05
C TRP A 173 6.46 2.15 5.27
N ASN A 174 6.95 1.84 6.47
CA ASN A 174 6.27 2.21 7.72
C ASN A 174 6.13 3.72 7.87
N ASP A 175 7.21 4.49 7.65
CA ASP A 175 7.20 5.94 7.80
C ASP A 175 6.44 6.64 6.67
N GLY A 176 6.55 6.13 5.44
CA GLY A 176 5.87 6.68 4.26
C GLY A 176 4.35 6.59 4.35
N THR A 177 3.82 5.60 5.07
CA THR A 177 2.39 5.27 5.11
C THR A 177 1.73 5.47 6.49
N ARG A 178 2.52 5.77 7.53
CA ARG A 178 2.07 6.01 8.93
C ARG A 178 0.89 6.96 9.10
N GLY A 179 0.71 7.90 8.17
CA GLY A 179 -0.38 8.89 8.23
C GLY A 179 -1.74 8.39 7.76
N CYS A 180 -1.81 7.24 7.09
CA CYS A 180 -3.02 6.75 6.41
C CYS A 180 -3.27 5.26 6.54
N SER A 181 -2.26 4.49 6.97
CA SER A 181 -2.32 3.03 7.01
C SER A 181 -2.00 2.48 8.39
N TYR A 182 -2.65 1.38 8.76
CA TYR A 182 -2.28 0.60 9.95
C TYR A 182 -1.14 -0.38 9.69
N MET A 183 -0.87 -0.70 8.42
CA MET A 183 0.05 -1.77 8.05
C MET A 183 1.48 -1.43 8.48
N ASN A 184 2.12 -2.37 9.17
CA ASN A 184 3.52 -2.28 9.55
C ASN A 184 4.32 -3.48 9.09
N LEU A 185 5.47 -3.24 8.49
CA LEU A 185 6.51 -4.26 8.33
C LEU A 185 7.31 -4.36 9.63
N VAL A 186 7.42 -5.56 10.18
CA VAL A 186 8.11 -5.83 11.45
C VAL A 186 9.32 -6.68 11.18
N ARG A 187 10.50 -6.16 11.57
CA ARG A 187 11.75 -6.90 11.46
C ARG A 187 11.81 -8.02 12.48
N ASP A 188 11.94 -9.25 12.01
CA ASP A 188 12.24 -10.40 12.88
C ASP A 188 13.72 -10.50 13.25
N PRO A 189 14.03 -11.17 14.38
CA PRO A 189 15.38 -11.64 14.63
C PRO A 189 15.90 -12.44 13.44
N LYS A 190 17.20 -12.30 13.14
CA LYS A 190 17.85 -13.17 12.15
C LYS A 190 17.68 -14.63 12.59
N LEU A 191 17.32 -15.50 11.66
CA LEU A 191 17.27 -16.95 11.88
C LEU A 191 18.42 -17.61 11.12
N GLU A 192 19.03 -18.63 11.74
CA GLU A 192 20.18 -19.32 11.15
C GLU A 192 19.76 -20.11 9.90
N SER A 193 20.38 -19.77 8.77
CA SER A 193 20.41 -20.54 7.52
C SER A 193 19.05 -21.10 7.08
N LEU A 194 18.21 -20.21 6.56
CA LEU A 194 16.91 -20.57 5.98
C LEU A 194 16.98 -20.66 4.46
N GLU A 195 16.04 -21.39 3.88
CA GLU A 195 15.81 -21.42 2.44
C GLU A 195 14.36 -20.97 2.18
N VAL A 196 14.15 -20.30 1.06
CA VAL A 196 12.81 -19.86 0.63
C VAL A 196 11.87 -21.04 0.43
N GLY A 197 10.60 -20.86 0.76
CA GLY A 197 9.59 -21.89 0.67
C GLY A 197 8.36 -21.54 1.51
N ARG A 198 7.28 -22.29 1.30
CA ARG A 198 6.05 -22.11 2.08
C ARG A 198 6.22 -22.71 3.48
N ASP A 199 6.76 -21.92 4.40
CA ASP A 199 7.00 -22.31 5.79
C ASP A 199 6.42 -21.30 6.81
N ASN A 200 5.69 -20.28 6.32
CA ASN A 200 5.14 -19.15 7.07
C ASN A 200 6.22 -18.21 7.62
N VAL A 201 7.41 -18.20 7.00
CA VAL A 201 8.49 -17.25 7.26
C VAL A 201 8.70 -16.41 6.01
N ASN A 202 8.31 -15.14 6.07
CA ASN A 202 8.61 -14.22 4.98
C ASN A 202 10.12 -13.90 4.95
N LEU A 203 10.87 -14.62 4.13
CA LEU A 203 12.33 -14.61 4.15
C LEU A 203 12.92 -13.64 3.12
N ILE A 204 13.84 -12.77 3.54
CA ILE A 204 14.79 -12.08 2.66
C ILE A 204 16.05 -12.93 2.57
N LYS A 205 16.33 -13.46 1.38
CA LYS A 205 17.50 -14.30 1.10
C LYS A 205 18.39 -13.64 0.04
N PHE A 206 19.66 -13.50 0.38
CA PHE A 206 20.68 -13.09 -0.59
C PHE A 206 21.23 -14.33 -1.31
N ARG A 207 21.39 -14.23 -2.62
CA ARG A 207 21.95 -15.30 -3.45
C ARG A 207 23.23 -14.82 -4.11
N ASP A 208 24.37 -15.08 -3.46
CA ASP A 208 25.70 -14.67 -3.96
C ASP A 208 26.40 -15.76 -4.79
N LEU A 209 25.94 -17.02 -4.71
CA LEU A 209 26.61 -18.17 -5.35
C LEU A 209 25.86 -18.71 -6.57
N SER A 210 24.54 -18.74 -6.53
CA SER A 210 23.70 -19.22 -7.63
C SER A 210 22.36 -18.50 -7.61
N TRP A 211 21.94 -17.93 -8.75
CA TRP A 211 20.64 -17.29 -8.90
C TRP A 211 19.53 -18.30 -9.22
N CYS A 212 19.36 -19.26 -8.30
CA CYS A 212 18.46 -20.39 -8.42
C CYS A 212 17.93 -20.82 -7.05
N ARG A 213 16.72 -21.40 -7.00
CA ARG A 213 16.35 -22.29 -5.90
C ARG A 213 17.12 -23.61 -6.04
N PRO A 214 17.71 -24.13 -4.95
CA PRO A 214 18.42 -25.40 -4.99
C PRO A 214 17.45 -26.56 -5.29
N ALA A 215 18.00 -27.67 -5.78
CA ALA A 215 17.22 -28.89 -5.96
C ALA A 215 16.75 -29.44 -4.61
N ILE A 216 15.51 -29.90 -4.53
CA ILE A 216 14.95 -30.51 -3.32
C ILE A 216 14.12 -31.73 -3.67
N GLY A 217 14.41 -32.87 -3.04
CA GLY A 217 13.71 -34.13 -3.32
C GLY A 217 13.83 -34.54 -4.79
N ASP A 218 12.69 -34.59 -5.48
CA ASP A 218 12.57 -34.88 -6.91
C ASP A 218 12.44 -33.62 -7.79
N ASP A 219 12.40 -32.42 -7.21
CA ASP A 219 12.40 -31.15 -7.96
C ASP A 219 13.84 -30.72 -8.26
N PRO A 220 14.22 -30.54 -9.54
CA PRO A 220 15.54 -30.04 -9.91
C PRO A 220 15.69 -28.57 -9.50
N ALA A 221 16.94 -28.09 -9.44
CA ALA A 221 17.20 -26.68 -9.21
C ALA A 221 16.49 -25.81 -10.28
N ARG A 222 15.87 -24.72 -9.83
CA ARG A 222 15.11 -23.80 -10.70
C ARG A 222 15.80 -22.44 -10.68
N CYS A 223 16.40 -22.09 -11.81
CA CYS A 223 17.11 -20.82 -11.97
C CYS A 223 16.19 -19.76 -12.55
N TYR A 224 16.46 -18.52 -12.17
CA TYR A 224 15.68 -17.36 -12.58
C TYR A 224 16.32 -16.64 -13.77
N SER A 225 15.65 -15.60 -14.24
CA SER A 225 16.22 -14.69 -15.23
C SER A 225 17.43 -13.95 -14.62
N PRO A 226 18.58 -13.89 -15.30
CA PRO A 226 19.75 -13.14 -14.82
C PRO A 226 19.55 -11.62 -14.88
N PHE A 227 18.46 -11.16 -15.51
CA PHE A 227 18.11 -9.74 -15.59
C PHE A 227 17.28 -9.24 -14.39
N ALA A 228 16.89 -10.14 -13.48
CA ALA A 228 16.17 -9.79 -12.26
C ALA A 228 17.16 -9.56 -11.12
N ALA A 229 17.16 -8.35 -10.56
CA ALA A 229 17.99 -8.01 -9.40
C ALA A 229 17.37 -8.46 -8.07
N GLY A 230 16.05 -8.60 -8.05
CA GLY A 230 15.26 -9.14 -6.96
C GLY A 230 14.10 -9.96 -7.50
N LEU A 231 13.54 -10.81 -6.65
CA LEU A 231 12.32 -11.55 -6.92
C LEU A 231 11.53 -11.70 -5.62
N THR A 232 10.24 -11.43 -5.69
CA THR A 232 9.30 -11.76 -4.62
C THR A 232 8.39 -12.91 -5.04
N THR A 233 8.27 -13.94 -4.20
CA THR A 233 7.35 -15.06 -4.38
C THR A 233 6.32 -15.03 -3.26
N ALA A 234 5.06 -14.77 -3.59
CA ALA A 234 3.95 -14.80 -2.64
C ALA A 234 3.13 -16.09 -2.78
N VAL A 235 2.79 -16.69 -1.65
CA VAL A 235 1.80 -17.77 -1.52
C VAL A 235 0.54 -17.17 -0.92
N PHE A 236 -0.61 -17.48 -1.52
CA PHE A 236 -1.89 -16.91 -1.12
C PHE A 236 -3.02 -17.92 -1.28
N VAL A 237 -4.14 -17.65 -0.60
CA VAL A 237 -5.37 -18.41 -0.74
C VAL A 237 -6.05 -18.02 -2.07
N ASP A 238 -6.16 -18.97 -3.00
CA ASP A 238 -6.92 -18.83 -4.26
C ASP A 238 -8.12 -19.79 -4.23
N ASP A 239 -9.14 -19.42 -3.47
CA ASP A 239 -10.35 -20.20 -3.27
C ASP A 239 -11.56 -19.27 -3.14
N SER A 240 -12.33 -19.18 -4.23
CA SER A 240 -13.55 -18.37 -4.31
C SER A 240 -14.62 -18.64 -3.24
N SER A 241 -14.56 -19.79 -2.56
CA SER A 241 -15.47 -20.13 -1.45
C SER A 241 -14.95 -19.67 -0.08
N SER A 242 -13.66 -19.38 0.02
CA SER A 242 -13.01 -18.90 1.24
C SER A 242 -13.24 -17.41 1.43
N LYS A 243 -13.48 -17.01 2.68
CA LYS A 243 -13.45 -15.59 3.06
C LYS A 243 -12.05 -14.99 2.99
N ARG A 244 -11.03 -15.86 3.03
CA ARG A 244 -9.62 -15.52 2.95
C ARG A 244 -9.13 -15.44 1.50
N ASP A 245 -9.99 -15.53 0.48
CA ASP A 245 -9.54 -15.46 -0.92
C ASP A 245 -8.72 -14.18 -1.19
N GLY A 246 -7.51 -14.35 -1.70
CA GLY A 246 -6.49 -13.32 -1.87
C GLY A 246 -5.58 -13.10 -0.65
N ALA A 247 -5.84 -13.72 0.50
CA ALA A 247 -4.99 -13.57 1.68
C ALA A 247 -3.60 -14.17 1.41
N ILE A 248 -2.57 -13.34 1.53
CA ILE A 248 -1.17 -13.77 1.50
C ILE A 248 -0.90 -14.49 2.82
N VAL A 249 -0.29 -15.67 2.73
CA VAL A 249 0.06 -16.52 3.88
C VAL A 249 1.57 -16.62 4.08
N ASP A 250 2.33 -16.37 3.02
CA ASP A 250 3.79 -16.48 3.00
C ASP A 250 4.33 -15.68 1.80
N ALA A 251 5.44 -14.97 1.97
CA ALA A 251 6.09 -14.22 0.91
C ALA A 251 7.60 -14.15 1.10
N ASP A 252 8.35 -14.74 0.18
CA ASP A 252 9.80 -14.73 0.15
C ASP A 252 10.35 -13.69 -0.81
N ILE A 253 11.45 -13.04 -0.43
CA ILE A 253 12.23 -12.12 -1.26
C ILE A 253 13.62 -12.73 -1.47
N GLU A 254 14.05 -12.80 -2.72
CA GLU A 254 15.38 -13.25 -3.12
C GLU A 254 16.11 -12.10 -3.80
N LEU A 255 17.37 -11.86 -3.44
CA LEU A 255 18.19 -10.78 -3.98
C LEU A 255 19.39 -11.35 -4.73
N ASN A 256 19.61 -10.87 -5.96
CA ASN A 256 20.59 -11.43 -6.89
C ASN A 256 21.98 -10.81 -6.70
N GLY A 257 22.86 -11.51 -5.98
CA GLY A 257 24.29 -11.18 -5.87
C GLY A 257 25.17 -11.90 -6.90
N VAL A 258 24.57 -12.70 -7.80
CA VAL A 258 25.32 -13.42 -8.85
C VAL A 258 25.52 -12.57 -10.09
N ASP A 259 24.43 -12.00 -10.60
CA ASP A 259 24.45 -11.22 -11.83
C ASP A 259 24.59 -9.71 -11.58
N PHE A 260 24.39 -9.26 -10.33
CA PHE A 260 24.51 -7.88 -9.91
C PHE A 260 25.45 -7.74 -8.72
N ALA A 261 26.18 -6.62 -8.69
CA ALA A 261 26.99 -6.28 -7.54
C ALA A 261 26.11 -5.55 -6.53
N ILE A 262 25.60 -6.29 -5.53
CA ILE A 262 24.73 -5.71 -4.50
C ILE A 262 25.52 -4.66 -3.74
N SER A 263 24.95 -3.46 -3.65
CA SER A 263 25.66 -2.27 -3.19
C SER A 263 24.88 -1.52 -2.11
N ALA A 264 25.63 -0.81 -1.28
CA ALA A 264 25.13 0.10 -0.26
C ALA A 264 25.56 1.52 -0.64
N GLY A 265 24.65 2.35 -1.14
CA GLY A 265 24.98 3.71 -1.58
C GLY A 265 26.05 3.70 -2.67
N GLY A 266 25.98 2.72 -3.58
CA GLY A 266 26.92 2.53 -4.68
C GLY A 266 28.27 1.88 -4.30
N GLN A 267 28.49 1.51 -3.03
CA GLN A 267 29.67 0.76 -2.59
C GLN A 267 29.38 -0.74 -2.54
N THR A 268 30.30 -1.57 -3.04
CA THR A 268 30.15 -3.03 -3.09
C THR A 268 31.53 -3.70 -3.15
N LEU A 269 31.62 -4.91 -2.61
CA LEU A 269 32.73 -5.85 -2.79
C LEU A 269 32.52 -6.77 -4.01
N GLY A 270 31.33 -6.74 -4.58
CA GLY A 270 30.94 -7.44 -5.80
C GLY A 270 31.75 -7.06 -7.02
N THR A 271 31.84 -8.01 -7.96
CA THR A 271 32.59 -7.84 -9.21
C THR A 271 31.72 -7.72 -10.45
N ALA A 272 30.40 -7.91 -10.35
CA ALA A 272 29.51 -7.74 -11.48
C ALA A 272 29.46 -6.27 -11.94
N ASP A 273 29.29 -6.04 -13.24
CA ASP A 273 29.39 -4.70 -13.83
C ASP A 273 28.24 -3.78 -13.40
N CYS A 274 27.04 -4.34 -13.24
CA CYS A 274 25.86 -3.59 -12.84
C CYS A 274 25.69 -3.62 -11.32
N LYS A 275 25.71 -2.44 -10.70
CA LYS A 275 25.41 -2.30 -9.27
C LYS A 275 23.92 -2.31 -9.04
N SER A 276 23.47 -3.10 -8.07
CA SER A 276 22.09 -3.03 -7.55
C SER A 276 22.15 -2.40 -6.17
N ASP A 277 21.54 -1.23 -5.97
CA ASP A 277 21.48 -0.66 -4.62
C ASP A 277 20.46 -1.44 -3.78
N LEU A 278 20.90 -1.90 -2.61
CA LEU A 278 20.09 -2.77 -1.75
C LEU A 278 18.82 -2.07 -1.27
N ALA A 279 18.89 -0.78 -0.89
CA ALA A 279 17.71 -0.05 -0.45
C ALA A 279 16.72 0.13 -1.62
N ASN A 280 17.24 0.44 -2.81
CA ASN A 280 16.44 0.57 -4.03
C ASN A 280 15.68 -0.71 -4.36
N THR A 281 16.39 -1.82 -4.48
CA THR A 281 15.81 -3.11 -4.89
C THR A 281 14.92 -3.68 -3.80
N LEU A 282 15.35 -3.68 -2.54
CA LEU A 282 14.55 -4.27 -1.47
C LEU A 282 13.26 -3.49 -1.19
N THR A 283 13.27 -2.16 -1.29
CA THR A 283 12.04 -1.38 -1.09
C THR A 283 10.99 -1.72 -2.17
N HIS A 284 11.43 -1.98 -3.41
CA HIS A 284 10.57 -2.49 -4.49
C HIS A 284 10.01 -3.88 -4.17
N GLU A 285 10.87 -4.84 -3.80
CA GLU A 285 10.43 -6.20 -3.47
C GLU A 285 9.47 -6.24 -2.27
N LEU A 286 9.69 -5.38 -1.26
CA LEU A 286 8.77 -5.23 -0.14
C LEU A 286 7.37 -4.73 -0.59
N GLY A 287 7.28 -3.95 -1.66
CA GLY A 287 5.99 -3.57 -2.24
C GLY A 287 5.25 -4.76 -2.86
N HIS A 288 5.96 -5.66 -3.56
CA HIS A 288 5.39 -6.92 -4.01
C HIS A 288 4.92 -7.79 -2.84
N LEU A 289 5.72 -7.88 -1.77
CA LEU A 289 5.37 -8.58 -0.54
C LEU A 289 4.08 -8.01 0.07
N LEU A 290 3.85 -6.70 -0.01
CA LEU A 290 2.63 -6.03 0.47
C LEU A 290 1.42 -6.19 -0.47
N GLY A 291 1.58 -6.86 -1.61
CA GLY A 291 0.51 -7.14 -2.58
C GLY A 291 0.42 -6.14 -3.73
N LEU A 292 1.48 -5.38 -4.00
CA LEU A 292 1.55 -4.45 -5.13
C LEU A 292 2.15 -5.11 -6.38
N GLU A 293 1.76 -4.60 -7.53
CA GLU A 293 2.28 -4.97 -8.84
C GLU A 293 2.80 -3.75 -9.59
N HIS A 294 3.58 -3.99 -10.63
CA HIS A 294 4.15 -2.93 -11.45
C HIS A 294 3.05 -2.07 -12.12
N PRO A 295 3.26 -0.73 -12.18
CA PRO A 295 2.34 0.22 -12.81
C PRO A 295 2.39 0.18 -14.35
N CYS A 296 3.19 -0.71 -14.92
CA CYS A 296 3.25 -0.99 -16.34
C CYS A 296 3.59 -2.46 -16.59
N ARG A 297 3.28 -2.96 -17.78
CA ARG A 297 3.54 -4.34 -18.20
C ARG A 297 4.82 -4.47 -19.01
N ALA A 298 5.69 -5.39 -18.62
CA ALA A 298 6.73 -5.92 -19.47
C ALA A 298 6.15 -6.86 -20.54
N ALA A 299 6.97 -7.20 -21.53
CA ALA A 299 6.57 -8.13 -22.59
C ALA A 299 6.35 -9.53 -22.00
N GLY A 300 5.15 -10.09 -22.19
CA GLY A 300 4.78 -11.40 -21.67
C GLY A 300 3.90 -11.35 -20.42
N ASP A 301 3.82 -10.20 -19.76
CA ASP A 301 2.94 -10.02 -18.61
C ASP A 301 1.46 -10.17 -18.99
N PRO A 302 0.64 -10.76 -18.12
CA PRO A 302 -0.80 -10.83 -18.34
C PRO A 302 -1.42 -9.42 -18.35
N PRO A 303 -2.54 -9.22 -19.09
CA PRO A 303 -3.33 -8.01 -18.96
C PRO A 303 -3.76 -7.79 -17.52
N ARG A 304 -3.69 -6.55 -17.07
CA ARG A 304 -4.02 -6.13 -15.70
C ARG A 304 -4.63 -4.73 -15.74
N THR A 305 -5.43 -4.43 -14.73
CA THR A 305 -6.03 -3.11 -14.54
C THR A 305 -5.48 -2.45 -13.30
N ASP A 306 -5.42 -1.13 -13.33
CA ASP A 306 -5.05 -0.32 -12.19
C ASP A 306 -6.20 -0.21 -11.17
N GLY A 307 -5.96 0.43 -10.03
CA GLY A 307 -6.99 0.67 -9.00
C GLY A 307 -8.19 1.50 -9.46
N ALA A 308 -8.08 2.20 -10.60
CA ALA A 308 -9.18 2.94 -11.24
C ALA A 308 -9.90 2.12 -12.33
N GLY A 309 -9.48 0.87 -12.57
CA GLY A 309 -10.03 -0.01 -13.58
C GLY A 309 -9.52 0.26 -15.00
N ASN A 310 -8.55 1.15 -15.18
CA ASN A 310 -7.92 1.38 -16.47
C ASN A 310 -6.98 0.24 -16.81
N THR A 311 -6.80 -0.01 -18.11
CA THR A 311 -5.79 -0.98 -18.55
C THR A 311 -4.39 -0.44 -18.28
N VAL A 312 -3.58 -1.22 -17.58
CA VAL A 312 -2.18 -0.88 -17.31
C VAL A 312 -1.41 -0.78 -18.64
N PRO A 313 -0.59 0.26 -18.88
CA PRO A 313 0.13 0.41 -20.15
C PRO A 313 1.30 -0.57 -20.26
N SER A 314 1.88 -0.71 -21.45
CA SER A 314 3.17 -1.39 -21.60
C SER A 314 4.30 -0.45 -21.15
N CYS A 315 5.28 -0.97 -20.41
CA CYS A 315 6.44 -0.22 -19.98
C CYS A 315 7.25 0.35 -21.16
N GLY A 316 7.30 -0.36 -22.30
CA GLY A 316 8.00 0.13 -23.51
C GLY A 316 7.35 1.33 -24.19
N SER A 317 6.11 1.65 -23.82
CA SER A 317 5.35 2.82 -24.30
C SER A 317 5.03 3.83 -23.20
N ALA A 318 5.39 3.53 -21.95
CA ALA A 318 5.12 4.39 -20.82
C ALA A 318 6.07 5.60 -20.88
N ASN A 319 5.49 6.79 -20.93
CA ASN A 319 6.23 8.06 -20.90
C ASN A 319 5.76 8.95 -19.73
N ASP A 320 4.82 8.45 -18.92
CA ASP A 320 4.31 9.18 -17.77
C ASP A 320 5.34 9.09 -16.63
N PRO A 321 5.88 10.23 -16.14
CA PRO A 321 6.80 10.23 -15.02
C PRO A 321 6.24 9.54 -13.78
N VAL A 322 4.92 9.56 -13.55
CA VAL A 322 4.36 8.89 -12.37
C VAL A 322 4.53 7.37 -12.44
N ILE A 323 4.53 6.79 -13.65
CA ILE A 323 4.81 5.36 -13.86
C ILE A 323 6.32 5.10 -13.78
N LEU A 324 7.13 5.94 -14.42
CA LEU A 324 8.59 5.73 -14.55
C LEU A 324 9.37 6.01 -13.27
N GLU A 325 8.82 6.85 -12.38
CA GLU A 325 9.40 7.22 -11.10
C GLU A 325 8.75 6.48 -9.91
N ALA A 326 7.78 5.59 -10.17
CA ALA A 326 7.19 4.77 -9.12
C ALA A 326 8.24 3.85 -8.47
N THR A 327 8.10 3.63 -7.17
CA THR A 327 8.89 2.62 -6.44
C THR A 327 8.62 1.25 -7.04
N MET A 328 7.37 0.94 -7.39
CA MET A 328 7.00 -0.30 -8.08
C MET A 328 7.28 -0.30 -9.59
N PHE A 329 8.04 0.64 -10.16
CA PHE A 329 8.41 0.54 -11.58
C PHE A 329 9.30 -0.68 -11.85
N ASN A 330 8.93 -1.50 -12.85
CA ASN A 330 9.53 -2.82 -13.14
C ASN A 330 11.05 -2.78 -13.44
N PHE A 331 11.53 -1.71 -14.07
CA PHE A 331 12.94 -1.62 -14.49
C PHE A 331 13.74 -0.71 -13.59
N GLN A 332 14.99 -1.07 -13.31
CA GLN A 332 15.96 -0.21 -12.63
C GLN A 332 17.20 -0.02 -13.50
N GLU A 333 17.81 1.16 -13.41
CA GLU A 333 19.14 1.41 -13.97
C GLU A 333 20.25 0.94 -13.01
N CYS A 334 21.44 0.64 -13.54
CA CYS A 334 22.58 0.25 -12.71
C CYS A 334 22.97 1.40 -11.77
N GLY A 335 22.99 1.12 -10.46
CA GLY A 335 23.28 2.10 -9.41
C GLY A 335 22.12 3.07 -9.10
N GLU A 336 20.91 2.80 -9.60
CA GLU A 336 19.71 3.55 -9.25
C GLU A 336 19.43 3.47 -7.74
N THR A 337 19.03 4.61 -7.14
CA THR A 337 18.66 4.70 -5.72
C THR A 337 17.27 5.30 -5.49
N LYS A 338 16.55 5.69 -6.54
CA LYS A 338 15.31 6.48 -6.42
C LYS A 338 14.15 5.71 -5.78
N LYS A 339 14.17 4.38 -5.84
CA LYS A 339 13.17 3.49 -5.24
C LYS A 339 13.45 3.18 -3.77
N ALA A 340 14.54 3.68 -3.20
CA ALA A 340 14.80 3.57 -1.76
C ALA A 340 13.78 4.36 -0.90
N THR A 341 12.93 5.17 -1.53
CA THR A 341 11.81 5.88 -0.92
C THR A 341 10.53 5.60 -1.71
N LEU A 342 9.38 5.73 -1.06
CA LEU A 342 8.08 5.52 -1.72
C LEU A 342 7.73 6.66 -2.67
N SER A 343 7.15 6.32 -3.82
CA SER A 343 6.41 7.29 -4.62
C SER A 343 5.02 7.54 -4.03
N ALA A 344 4.35 8.57 -4.55
CA ALA A 344 2.97 8.88 -4.17
C ALA A 344 1.99 7.77 -4.54
N ASP A 345 2.19 7.09 -5.68
CA ASP A 345 1.35 5.99 -6.15
C ASP A 345 1.42 4.80 -5.18
N ASP A 346 2.63 4.43 -4.77
CA ASP A 346 2.88 3.31 -3.87
C ASP A 346 2.35 3.60 -2.45
N THR A 347 2.49 4.85 -2.00
CA THR A 347 1.90 5.30 -0.72
C THR A 347 0.37 5.21 -0.78
N ALA A 348 -0.25 5.71 -1.85
CA ALA A 348 -1.70 5.65 -2.05
C ALA A 348 -2.22 4.21 -2.10
N ALA A 349 -1.44 3.29 -2.66
CA ALA A 349 -1.75 1.87 -2.68
C ALA A 349 -1.90 1.29 -1.27
N ILE A 350 -0.90 1.51 -0.41
CA ILE A 350 -0.94 0.99 0.96
C ILE A 350 -2.05 1.65 1.78
N CYS A 351 -2.26 2.97 1.62
CA CYS A 351 -3.38 3.66 2.25
C CYS A 351 -4.74 3.07 1.84
N ALA A 352 -4.88 2.65 0.57
CA ALA A 352 -6.13 2.11 0.05
C ALA A 352 -6.35 0.63 0.41
N ILE A 353 -5.28 -0.15 0.54
CA ILE A 353 -5.35 -1.58 0.89
C ILE A 353 -5.53 -1.77 2.40
N TYR A 354 -4.88 -0.94 3.21
CA TYR A 354 -4.81 -1.07 4.66
C TYR A 354 -5.13 0.25 5.37
N PRO A 355 -6.31 0.86 5.17
CA PRO A 355 -6.65 2.17 5.72
C PRO A 355 -6.77 2.12 7.25
N THR A 356 -6.30 3.15 7.95
CA THR A 356 -6.30 3.18 9.44
C THR A 356 -7.67 2.90 10.07
N ASP A 357 -8.77 3.24 9.41
CA ASP A 357 -10.13 3.00 9.92
C ASP A 357 -10.49 1.50 9.99
N ASP A 358 -9.81 0.65 9.21
CA ASP A 358 -10.01 -0.81 9.15
C ASP A 358 -8.94 -1.59 9.95
N ASP A 359 -8.19 -0.93 10.83
CA ASP A 359 -7.14 -1.56 11.64
C ASP A 359 -7.69 -2.77 12.44
N PRO A 360 -7.18 -4.00 12.22
CA PRO A 360 -7.60 -5.17 12.98
C PRO A 360 -7.21 -5.09 14.47
N GLY A 361 -6.32 -4.16 14.84
CA GLY A 361 -5.84 -3.97 16.21
C GLY A 361 -4.90 -5.08 16.70
N THR A 362 -4.49 -5.99 15.81
CA THR A 362 -3.58 -7.09 16.11
C THR A 362 -2.43 -7.15 15.11
N CYS A 363 -1.26 -7.54 15.60
CA CYS A 363 -0.05 -7.74 14.82
C CYS A 363 0.46 -9.16 15.08
N ASP A 364 -0.27 -10.11 14.51
CA ASP A 364 0.00 -11.54 14.61
C ASP A 364 0.64 -12.07 13.33
N ARG A 365 1.40 -13.16 13.45
CA ARG A 365 1.88 -13.89 12.26
C ARG A 365 0.71 -14.54 11.56
N VAL A 366 0.61 -14.34 10.26
CA VAL A 366 -0.36 -15.04 9.42
C VAL A 366 0.14 -16.46 9.19
N THR A 367 -0.78 -17.43 9.21
CA THR A 367 -0.48 -18.83 8.86
C THR A 367 -1.54 -19.36 7.91
N ASP A 368 -1.27 -20.54 7.35
CA ASP A 368 -2.19 -21.30 6.51
C ASP A 368 -3.50 -21.68 7.22
N GLU A 369 -3.49 -21.83 8.55
CA GLU A 369 -4.67 -22.18 9.35
C GLU A 369 -5.62 -20.99 9.42
N ALA A 370 -6.89 -21.19 9.06
CA ALA A 370 -7.92 -20.18 9.29
C ALA A 370 -8.08 -19.98 10.79
N GLY A 371 -7.48 -18.91 11.32
CA GLY A 371 -7.61 -18.49 12.72
C GLY A 371 -9.07 -18.19 13.05
N CYS A 372 -9.83 -19.21 13.40
CA CYS A 372 -11.13 -19.06 14.00
C CYS A 372 -10.91 -18.56 15.43
N CYS A 373 -11.18 -17.27 15.66
CA CYS A 373 -11.14 -16.65 16.98
C CYS A 373 -11.83 -17.54 18.02
N SER A 374 -11.03 -18.19 18.86
CA SER A 374 -11.52 -18.85 20.07
C SER A 374 -11.21 -17.93 21.25
N ALA A 375 -12.04 -16.89 21.41
CA ALA A 375 -12.08 -16.10 22.63
C ALA A 375 -13.40 -16.38 23.35
N SER A 376 -13.39 -17.41 24.19
CA SER A 376 -14.19 -17.42 25.42
C SER A 376 -13.33 -18.02 26.52
N GLU A 377 -12.60 -17.16 27.23
CA GLU A 377 -12.18 -17.47 28.59
C GLU A 377 -13.46 -17.66 29.41
N GLU A 378 -13.85 -18.90 29.67
CA GLU A 378 -14.77 -19.18 30.76
C GLU A 378 -14.08 -18.82 32.08
N PRO A 379 -14.73 -18.05 32.98
CA PRO A 379 -14.17 -17.78 34.29
C PRO A 379 -14.09 -19.09 35.10
N PRO A 380 -13.06 -19.28 35.94
CA PRO A 380 -12.94 -20.49 36.73
C PRO A 380 -14.08 -20.55 37.74
N PHE A 381 -14.99 -21.52 37.57
CA PHE A 381 -15.98 -21.87 38.58
C PHE A 381 -15.27 -22.22 39.90
N PRO A 382 -15.76 -21.74 41.06
CA PRO A 382 -15.18 -22.07 42.34
C PRO A 382 -15.52 -23.53 42.69
N ALA A 383 -14.48 -24.32 42.95
CA ALA A 383 -14.62 -25.67 43.51
C ALA A 383 -15.31 -25.61 44.89
N LEU A 384 -16.59 -25.97 44.92
CA LEU A 384 -17.32 -26.29 46.15
C LEU A 384 -16.77 -27.61 46.70
N ALA A 385 -15.88 -27.50 47.68
CA ALA A 385 -15.45 -28.62 48.50
C ALA A 385 -16.63 -29.12 49.36
N LEU A 386 -17.21 -30.28 48.99
CA LEU A 386 -18.11 -31.01 49.89
C LEU A 386 -17.28 -31.82 50.89
N THR A 387 -17.27 -31.36 52.13
CA THR A 387 -16.81 -32.13 53.28
C THR A 387 -17.84 -33.21 53.64
N GLY A 388 -17.40 -34.47 53.59
CA GLY A 388 -17.60 -35.53 54.59
C GLY A 388 -19.02 -35.91 55.02
N LEU A 389 -19.40 -37.16 54.74
CA LEU A 389 -20.01 -38.03 55.74
C LEU A 389 -19.82 -39.50 55.39
N THR A 390 -19.05 -40.17 56.25
CA THR A 390 -18.82 -41.61 56.37
C THR A 390 -20.10 -42.38 56.64
N PHE A 391 -20.29 -43.56 56.05
CA PHE A 391 -20.74 -44.75 56.81
C PHE A 391 -20.32 -46.05 56.10
N ALA A 392 -19.79 -46.95 56.93
CA ALA A 392 -19.28 -48.27 56.60
C ALA A 392 -20.38 -49.25 56.15
N VAL A 393 -19.98 -50.37 55.54
CA VAL A 393 -20.25 -51.77 55.99
C VAL A 393 -20.18 -52.76 54.81
N LEU A 394 -19.15 -53.62 54.92
CA LEU A 394 -19.11 -55.07 54.64
C LEU A 394 -19.45 -55.66 53.26
N ALA A 395 -18.46 -56.46 52.84
CA ALA A 395 -18.57 -57.88 52.49
C ALA A 395 -18.34 -58.27 51.02
N MET A 396 -17.13 -58.78 50.81
CA MET A 396 -16.85 -60.11 50.25
C MET A 396 -17.64 -60.53 48.99
N ARG A 397 -16.93 -60.73 47.88
CA ARG A 397 -16.51 -62.08 47.40
C ARG A 397 -15.79 -61.95 46.04
N ARG A 398 -14.49 -62.23 46.06
CA ARG A 398 -13.84 -63.42 45.45
C ARG A 398 -13.79 -63.45 43.91
N ARG A 399 -12.54 -63.28 43.44
CA ARG A 399 -11.76 -64.21 42.60
C ARG A 399 -12.35 -64.65 41.24
N SER A 400 -11.66 -64.17 40.21
CA SER A 400 -10.76 -64.95 39.35
C SER A 400 -11.34 -66.05 38.44
N ARG A 401 -11.10 -65.81 37.14
CA ARG A 401 -10.63 -66.74 36.09
C ARG A 401 -11.63 -67.68 35.39
N LYS A 402 -11.56 -67.50 34.07
CA LYS A 402 -11.34 -68.50 33.00
C LYS A 402 -12.54 -69.28 32.43
N ASN A 403 -12.64 -69.08 31.12
CA ASN A 403 -12.68 -70.08 30.05
C ASN A 403 -14.02 -70.71 29.62
N SER A 404 -14.25 -70.50 28.32
CA SER A 404 -14.55 -71.51 27.30
C SER A 404 -16.02 -71.90 27.08
N ALA A 405 -16.55 -71.31 26.00
CA ALA A 405 -17.10 -71.97 24.81
C ALA A 405 -18.19 -73.06 24.93
N ARG A 406 -19.25 -72.80 24.15
CA ARG A 406 -20.08 -73.70 23.32
C ARG A 406 -21.01 -74.69 24.03
N GLY A 407 -22.30 -74.37 23.94
CA GLY A 407 -23.32 -75.26 23.38
C GLY A 407 -23.79 -74.66 22.07
#